data_AF-M5RM35-F1
#
_entry.id   AF-M5RM35-F1
#
_cell.length_a   1.000
_cell.length_b   1.000
_cell.length_c   1.000
_cell.angle_alpha   90.00
_cell.angle_beta   90.00
_cell.angle_gamma   90.00
#
_symmetry.space_group_name_H-M   'P 1'
#
loop_
_entity.id
_entity.type
_entity.pdbx_description
1 polymer ?
#
loop_
_entity_poly.entity_id
_entity_poly.type
_entity_poly.pdbx_seq_one_letter_code
_entity_poly.pdbx_strand_id
1 'polypeptide(L)' 'MALSRSIQISKSNSQCTVVWNPWIKKSAAMADFGDDEWQSMVCIETANVALLSQTLNPGESHVMTAAVSLLP' A
#
# COMPACT_ATOMS: atom_id res chain seq x y z
N MET A 1 17.64 -13.39 -8.47
CA MET A 1 16.62 -14.23 -9.14
C MET A 1 15.25 -13.76 -8.69
N ALA A 2 14.32 -13.52 -9.62
CA ALA A 2 12.93 -13.21 -9.26
C ALA A 2 12.23 -14.48 -8.76
N LEU A 3 11.41 -14.37 -7.71
CA LEU A 3 10.85 -15.50 -6.96
C LEU A 3 9.69 -16.24 -7.68
N SER A 4 9.49 -16.07 -8.99
CA SER A 4 8.39 -16.66 -9.79
C SER A 4 7.06 -16.78 -9.01
N ARG A 5 6.66 -15.67 -8.37
CA ARG A 5 5.47 -15.60 -7.51
C ARG A 5 4.57 -14.47 -7.96
N SER A 6 3.27 -14.67 -7.79
CA SER A 6 2.24 -13.65 -7.97
C SER A 6 1.58 -13.39 -6.62
N ILE A 7 1.72 -12.16 -6.11
CA ILE A 7 1.05 -11.73 -4.87
C ILE A 7 -0.20 -10.96 -5.28
N GLN A 8 -1.37 -11.39 -4.80
CA GLN A 8 -2.63 -10.69 -5.00
C GLN A 8 -2.95 -9.85 -3.76
N ILE A 9 -3.28 -8.57 -4.01
CA ILE A 9 -3.82 -7.66 -3.00
C ILE A 9 -5.28 -7.41 -3.36
N SER A 10 -6.18 -7.90 -2.53
CA SER A 10 -7.63 -7.67 -2.65
C SER A 10 -8.08 -6.66 -1.61
N LYS A 11 -8.96 -5.74 -2.00
CA LYS A 11 -9.45 -4.69 -1.10
C LYS A 11 -10.96 -4.51 -1.21
N SER A 12 -11.59 -4.10 -0.12
CA SER A 12 -13.00 -3.72 -0.10
C SER A 12 -13.20 -2.39 0.59
N ASN A 13 -14.30 -1.71 0.24
CA ASN A 13 -14.76 -0.45 0.82
C ASN A 13 -13.72 0.69 0.81
N SER A 14 -12.74 0.63 -0.09
CA SER A 14 -11.76 1.68 -0.33
C SER A 14 -11.87 2.17 -1.77
N GLN A 15 -11.73 3.47 -1.97
CA GLN A 15 -11.91 4.14 -3.25
C GLN A 15 -10.60 4.36 -3.99
N CYS A 16 -9.45 4.26 -3.31
CA CYS A 16 -8.14 4.32 -3.97
C CYS A 16 -7.23 3.14 -3.61
N THR A 17 -6.26 2.92 -4.49
CA THR A 17 -5.06 2.11 -4.24
C THR A 17 -3.86 3.02 -4.44
N VAL A 18 -3.06 3.24 -3.39
CA VAL A 18 -1.78 3.94 -3.56
C VAL A 18 -0.73 2.91 -3.96
N VAL A 19 0.04 3.23 -5.00
CA VAL A 19 1.21 2.44 -5.41
C VAL A 19 2.43 3.31 -5.19
N TRP A 20 3.34 2.87 -4.32
CA TRP A 20 4.46 3.70 -3.91
C TRP A 20 5.77 2.92 -3.78
N ASN A 21 6.85 3.61 -4.12
CA ASN A 21 8.23 3.20 -3.91
C ASN A 21 9.07 4.45 -3.63
N PRO A 22 9.93 4.47 -2.59
CA PRO A 22 10.69 5.66 -2.21
C PRO A 22 11.74 6.08 -3.23
N TRP A 23 12.22 5.13 -4.04
CA TRP A 23 13.35 5.31 -4.94
C TRP A 23 14.63 5.77 -4.20
N ILE A 24 15.66 6.07 -4.97
CA ILE A 24 17.04 6.29 -4.50
C ILE A 24 17.12 7.39 -3.42
N LYS A 25 16.65 8.60 -3.74
CA LYS A 25 16.87 9.78 -2.89
C LYS A 25 16.12 9.71 -1.56
N LYS A 26 14.90 9.17 -1.56
CA LYS A 26 14.10 9.08 -0.33
C LYS A 26 14.60 7.94 0.55
N SER A 27 15.01 6.81 -0.05
CA SER A 27 15.59 5.68 0.68
C SER A 27 16.84 6.11 1.45
N ALA A 28 17.81 6.74 0.78
CA ALA A 28 19.03 7.22 1.41
C ALA A 28 18.82 8.31 2.49
N ALA A 29 17.63 8.89 2.58
CA ALA A 29 17.28 9.90 3.57
C ALA A 29 16.46 9.35 4.75
N MET A 30 16.04 8.09 4.72
CA MET A 30 15.26 7.45 5.78
C MET A 30 16.19 6.66 6.70
N ALA A 31 16.34 7.11 7.95
CA ALA A 31 17.29 6.50 8.89
C ALA A 31 16.94 5.05 9.28
N ASP A 32 15.70 4.63 9.04
CA ASP A 32 15.15 3.31 9.32
C ASP A 32 14.96 2.44 8.06
N PHE A 33 15.52 2.85 6.92
CA PHE A 33 15.38 2.15 5.64
C PHE A 33 16.72 2.14 4.89
N GLY A 34 17.15 0.99 4.40
CA GLY A 34 18.43 0.86 3.71
C GLY A 34 18.44 1.55 2.33
N ASP A 35 19.60 2.12 1.95
CA ASP A 35 19.79 2.87 0.70
C ASP A 35 19.29 2.13 -0.56
N ASP A 36 19.42 0.81 -0.59
CA ASP A 36 19.07 -0.05 -1.72
C ASP A 36 17.79 -0.90 -1.53
N GLU A 37 17.15 -0.86 -0.36
CA GLU A 37 16.00 -1.74 -0.04
C GLU A 37 14.79 -1.48 -0.96
N TRP A 38 14.70 -0.29 -1.54
CA TRP A 38 13.64 0.11 -2.47
C TRP A 38 13.56 -0.79 -3.71
N GLN A 39 14.66 -1.41 -4.12
CA GLN A 39 14.68 -2.28 -5.31
C GLN A 39 13.87 -3.56 -5.11
N SER A 40 13.62 -3.95 -3.85
CA SER A 40 13.01 -5.22 -3.49
C SER A 40 11.58 -5.09 -2.94
N MET A 41 11.02 -3.88 -2.94
CA MET A 41 9.72 -3.59 -2.36
C MET A 41 8.83 -2.73 -3.27
N VAL A 42 7.52 -2.87 -3.08
CA VAL A 42 6.51 -1.92 -3.58
C VAL A 42 5.40 -1.86 -2.53
N CYS A 43 4.93 -0.66 -2.20
CA CYS A 43 3.74 -0.49 -1.38
C CYS A 43 2.52 -0.52 -2.28
N ILE A 44 1.53 -1.34 -1.91
CA ILE A 44 0.19 -1.38 -2.52
C ILE A 44 -0.79 -1.17 -1.38
N GLU A 45 -1.30 0.05 -1.25
CA GLU A 45 -2.02 0.48 -0.04
C GLU A 45 -3.52 0.64 -0.31
N THR A 46 -4.32 0.05 0.56
CA THR A 46 -5.79 0.17 0.58
C THR A 46 -6.17 1.47 1.28
N ALA A 47 -6.67 2.46 0.53
CA ALA A 47 -6.79 3.83 1.04
C ALA A 47 -8.09 4.55 0.62
N ASN A 48 -8.43 5.62 1.34
CA ASN A 48 -9.41 6.66 1.01
C ASN A 48 -8.75 8.03 1.25
N VAL A 49 -8.09 8.62 0.25
CA VAL A 49 -7.29 9.86 0.41
C VAL A 49 -7.63 10.93 -0.62
N ALA A 50 -7.19 12.16 -0.36
CA ALA A 50 -7.44 13.34 -1.19
C ALA A 50 -8.95 13.53 -1.47
N LEU A 51 -9.34 13.63 -2.74
CA LEU A 51 -10.74 13.83 -3.15
C LEU A 51 -11.64 12.62 -2.85
N LEU A 52 -11.06 11.48 -2.45
CA LEU A 52 -11.77 10.25 -2.11
C LEU A 52 -11.76 9.96 -0.61
N SER A 53 -11.43 10.96 0.22
CA SER A 53 -11.50 10.84 1.69
C SER A 53 -12.93 10.66 2.18
N GLN A 54 -13.12 9.83 3.20
CA GLN A 54 -14.43 9.60 3.81
C GLN A 54 -14.64 10.52 5.03
N THR A 55 -15.84 11.09 5.14
CA THR A 55 -16.30 11.80 6.33
C THR A 55 -17.31 10.92 7.07
N LEU A 56 -17.18 10.80 8.40
CA LEU A 56 -18.11 10.05 9.25
C LEU A 56 -18.81 11.01 10.20
N ASN A 57 -20.14 10.98 10.19
CA ASN A 57 -20.99 11.71 11.14
C ASN A 57 -21.10 10.95 12.48
N PRO A 58 -21.60 11.58 13.55
CA PRO A 58 -21.84 10.90 14.81
C PRO A 58 -22.70 9.63 14.64
N GLY A 59 -22.19 8.50 15.14
CA GLY A 59 -22.84 7.19 15.03
C GLY A 59 -22.54 6.41 13.76
N GLU A 60 -21.86 7.00 12.77
CA GLU A 60 -21.47 6.29 11.55
C GLU A 60 -20.20 5.45 11.75
N SER A 61 -20.02 4.44 10.90
CA SER A 61 -18.84 3.58 10.87
C SER A 61 -18.50 3.23 9.43
N HIS A 62 -17.21 3.13 9.15
CA HIS A 62 -16.72 2.69 7.86
C HIS A 62 -15.62 1.66 8.05
N VAL A 63 -15.78 0.50 7.42
CA VAL A 63 -14.87 -0.63 7.54
C VAL A 63 -14.22 -0.86 6.20
N MET A 64 -12.90 -0.89 6.17
CA MET A 64 -12.08 -1.21 5.01
C MET A 64 -11.34 -2.51 5.27
N THR A 65 -11.13 -3.31 4.23
CA THR A 65 -10.36 -4.56 4.32
C THR A 65 -9.27 -4.57 3.26
N ALA A 66 -8.09 -5.05 3.65
CA ALA A 66 -7.02 -5.47 2.75
C ALA A 66 -6.72 -6.95 3.01
N ALA A 67 -6.68 -7.75 1.96
CA ALA A 67 -6.32 -9.16 2.01
C ALA A 67 -5.12 -9.40 1.09
N VAL A 68 -4.14 -10.15 1.59
CA VAL A 68 -2.91 -10.49 0.88
C VAL A 68 -2.87 -12.00 0.68
N SER A 69 -2.71 -12.45 -0.56
CA SER A 69 -2.64 -13.87 -0.91
C SER A 69 -1.54 -14.14 -1.95
N LEU A 70 -1.05 -15.38 -1.99
CA LEU A 70 -0.26 -15.90 -3.09
C LEU A 70 -1.19 -16.56 -4.10
N LEU A 71 -1.05 -16.21 -5.37
CA LEU A 71 -1.70 -16.94 -6.44
C LEU A 71 -0.88 -18.19 -6.80
N PRO A 72 -1.53 -19.24 -7.32
CA PRO A 72 -0.87 -20.45 -7.82
C PRO A 72 0.20 -20.15 -8.88
#